data_AF-A0A1Q6QV91-F1
#
_entry.id   AF-A0A1Q6QV91-F1
#
_cell.length_a   1.000
_cell.length_b   1.000
_cell.length_c   1.000
_cell.angle_alpha   90.00
_cell.angle_beta   90.00
_cell.angle_gamma   90.00
#
_symmetry.space_group_name_H-M   'P 1'
#
loop_
_entity.id
_entity.type
_entity.pdbx_description
1 polymer ?
#
loop_
_entity_poly.entity_id
_entity_poly.type
_entity_poly.pdbx_seq_one_letter_code
_entity_poly.pdbx_strand_id
1 'polypeptide(L)'
;MKKLNIFCIIIGIICFLVAGYIVTDKILIKEDNKIEIDEEKELKDINSHLSKIGSPLGWLIVKEGIDSQDDNGKYSPKYNYNYLEKYENRQLFVMEYILSYQDNIDSFTVLSAGDQSVVEDTPTSDFTLAYLDYKIFNKYYKELLGEDFKITKGKMGNTKYDKDYVYFDNRHPGSNGVYVSMITSDKVEYKKGEYIASVKTTYSTRLADILDKETSDGIISYTKDGNNNIILKSFILKK
;
A
#
# COMPACT_ATOMS: atom_id res chain seq x y z
N MET A 1 -69.53 3.79 2.20
CA MET A 1 -68.79 2.54 2.52
C MET A 1 -67.79 2.11 1.43
N LYS A 2 -68.10 2.17 0.12
CA LYS A 2 -67.18 1.70 -0.94
C LYS A 2 -65.83 2.46 -1.07
N LYS A 3 -65.79 3.78 -0.83
CA LYS A 3 -64.55 4.59 -0.93
C LYS A 3 -63.57 4.36 0.23
N LEU A 4 -64.06 4.01 1.42
CA LEU A 4 -63.22 3.78 2.60
C LEU A 4 -62.44 2.46 2.47
N ASN A 5 -63.09 1.42 1.95
CA ASN A 5 -62.44 0.13 1.69
C ASN A 5 -61.32 0.23 0.66
N ILE A 6 -61.51 1.05 -0.39
CA ILE A 6 -60.47 1.27 -1.42
C ILE A 6 -59.25 1.96 -0.81
N PHE A 7 -59.45 2.94 0.08
CA PHE A 7 -58.35 3.64 0.75
C PHE A 7 -57.54 2.71 1.67
N CYS A 8 -58.22 1.82 2.41
CA CYS A 8 -57.55 0.81 3.24
C CYS A 8 -56.76 -0.21 2.42
N ILE A 9 -57.27 -0.63 1.25
CA ILE A 9 -56.56 -1.55 0.34
C ILE A 9 -55.28 -0.90 -0.19
N ILE A 10 -55.34 0.37 -0.61
CA ILE A 10 -54.17 1.11 -1.11
C ILE A 10 -53.09 1.26 -0.03
N ILE A 11 -53.49 1.62 1.20
CA ILE A 11 -52.56 1.72 2.33
C ILE A 11 -51.95 0.35 2.65
N GLY A 12 -52.73 -0.72 2.62
CA GLY A 12 -52.25 -2.09 2.83
C GLY A 12 -51.18 -2.51 1.81
N ILE A 13 -51.37 -2.19 0.54
CA ILE A 13 -50.39 -2.47 -0.53
C ILE A 13 -49.11 -1.67 -0.31
N ILE A 14 -49.21 -0.38 0.03
CA ILE A 14 -48.04 0.46 0.31
C ILE A 14 -47.27 -0.07 1.52
N CYS A 15 -47.95 -0.44 2.61
CA CYS A 15 -47.32 -1.03 3.78
C CYS A 15 -46.62 -2.35 3.45
N PHE A 16 -47.20 -3.20 2.61
CA PHE A 16 -46.57 -4.45 2.15
C PHE A 16 -45.34 -4.20 1.27
N LEU A 17 -45.39 -3.22 0.37
CA LEU A 17 -44.23 -2.84 -0.46
C LEU A 17 -43.09 -2.27 0.38
N VAL A 18 -43.40 -1.42 1.36
CA VAL A 18 -42.40 -0.85 2.28
C VAL A 18 -41.82 -1.92 3.20
N ALA A 19 -42.65 -2.82 3.73
CA ALA A 19 -42.18 -3.95 4.54
C ALA A 19 -41.32 -4.91 3.72
N GLY A 20 -41.73 -5.22 2.48
CA GLY A 20 -40.95 -6.02 1.54
C GLY A 20 -39.59 -5.41 1.25
N TYR A 21 -39.55 -4.10 0.94
CA TYR A 21 -38.30 -3.34 0.73
C TYR A 21 -37.39 -3.39 1.96
N ILE A 22 -37.93 -3.18 3.17
CA ILE A 22 -37.15 -3.23 4.41
C ILE A 22 -36.59 -4.63 4.67
N VAL A 23 -37.37 -5.69 4.42
CA VAL A 23 -36.90 -7.08 4.59
C VAL A 23 -35.81 -7.41 3.57
N THR A 24 -35.97 -7.03 2.30
CA THR A 24 -34.93 -7.25 1.29
C THR A 24 -33.66 -6.45 1.59
N ASP A 25 -33.79 -5.16 1.93
CA ASP A 25 -32.66 -4.24 2.10
C ASP A 25 -31.91 -4.46 3.43
N LYS A 26 -32.62 -4.75 4.52
CA LYS A 26 -32.00 -4.92 5.85
C LYS A 26 -31.66 -6.34 6.24
N ILE A 27 -32.39 -7.35 5.73
CA ILE A 27 -32.24 -8.74 6.18
C ILE A 27 -31.52 -9.54 5.10
N LEU A 28 -32.06 -9.61 3.88
CA LEU A 28 -31.46 -10.42 2.79
C LEU A 28 -30.11 -9.84 2.32
N ILE A 29 -30.00 -8.53 2.05
CA ILE A 29 -28.71 -7.92 1.63
C ILE A 29 -27.64 -8.00 2.74
N LYS A 30 -28.04 -8.07 4.02
CA LYS A 30 -27.08 -8.24 5.13
C LYS A 30 -26.67 -9.68 5.37
N GLU A 31 -27.54 -10.65 5.11
CA GLU A 31 -27.24 -12.07 5.29
C GLU A 31 -26.49 -12.68 4.08
N ASP A 32 -26.75 -12.22 2.85
CA ASP A 32 -26.22 -12.84 1.62
C ASP A 32 -24.82 -12.35 1.17
N ASN A 33 -24.22 -11.34 1.82
CA ASN A 33 -22.90 -10.82 1.42
C ASN A 33 -21.74 -11.24 2.34
N LYS A 34 -21.85 -12.39 3.01
CA LYS A 34 -20.62 -13.10 3.43
C LYS A 34 -20.06 -13.78 2.19
N ILE A 35 -19.23 -13.05 1.44
CA ILE A 35 -18.39 -13.67 0.42
C ILE A 35 -17.54 -14.72 1.15
N GLU A 36 -17.86 -15.99 0.90
CA GLU A 36 -17.08 -17.12 1.40
C GLU A 36 -15.78 -17.14 0.60
N ILE A 37 -14.69 -16.73 1.25
CA ILE A 37 -13.37 -16.76 0.64
C ILE A 37 -12.73 -18.12 0.90
N ASP A 38 -12.05 -18.65 -0.10
CA ASP A 38 -11.13 -19.76 0.06
C ASP A 38 -9.87 -19.24 0.78
N GLU A 39 -9.89 -19.29 2.12
CA GLU A 39 -8.83 -18.71 2.96
C GLU A 39 -7.45 -19.29 2.62
N GLU A 40 -7.34 -20.58 2.29
CA GLU A 40 -6.06 -21.22 1.95
C GLU A 40 -5.50 -20.68 0.64
N LYS A 41 -6.34 -20.61 -0.40
CA LYS A 41 -5.96 -20.02 -1.68
C LYS A 41 -5.60 -18.55 -1.53
N GLU A 42 -6.42 -17.78 -0.82
CA GLU A 42 -6.20 -16.34 -0.60
C GLU A 42 -4.91 -16.08 0.19
N LEU A 43 -4.62 -16.92 1.21
CA LEU A 43 -3.39 -16.85 1.98
C LEU A 43 -2.15 -17.15 1.13
N LYS A 44 -2.25 -18.12 0.21
CA LYS A 44 -1.18 -18.43 -0.74
C LYS A 44 -0.94 -17.28 -1.73
N ASP A 45 -2.03 -16.73 -2.28
CA ASP A 45 -1.97 -15.61 -3.23
C ASP A 45 -1.31 -14.38 -2.59
N ILE A 46 -1.77 -13.97 -1.39
CA ILE A 46 -1.19 -12.80 -0.71
C ILE A 46 0.26 -13.04 -0.31
N ASN A 47 0.63 -14.21 0.20
CA ASN A 47 2.03 -14.48 0.56
C ASN A 47 2.95 -14.51 -0.66
N SER A 48 2.46 -15.01 -1.81
CA SER A 48 3.21 -14.94 -3.07
C SER A 48 3.40 -13.51 -3.57
N HIS A 49 2.44 -12.62 -3.29
CA HIS A 49 2.57 -11.21 -3.59
C HIS A 49 3.53 -10.52 -2.60
N LEU A 50 3.38 -10.78 -1.29
CA LEU A 50 4.24 -10.24 -0.24
C LEU A 50 5.71 -10.63 -0.38
N SER A 51 6.03 -11.80 -0.95
CA SER A 51 7.42 -12.16 -1.23
C SER A 51 8.09 -11.23 -2.26
N LYS A 52 7.29 -10.57 -3.12
CA LYS A 52 7.77 -9.61 -4.12
C LYS A 52 7.78 -8.18 -3.56
N ILE A 53 6.76 -7.80 -2.80
CA ILE A 53 6.56 -6.42 -2.35
C ILE A 53 6.97 -6.17 -0.89
N GLY A 54 7.32 -7.22 -0.14
CA GLY A 54 7.56 -7.15 1.30
C GLY A 54 8.78 -6.29 1.67
N SER A 55 9.86 -6.38 0.89
CA SER A 55 11.02 -5.50 1.07
C SER A 55 10.69 -4.04 0.72
N PRO A 56 10.07 -3.72 -0.44
CA PRO A 56 9.58 -2.37 -0.73
C PRO A 56 8.62 -1.78 0.33
N LEU A 57 7.67 -2.57 0.83
CA LEU A 57 6.79 -2.13 1.93
C LEU A 57 7.56 -1.93 3.24
N GLY A 58 8.49 -2.84 3.50
CA GLY A 58 9.40 -2.78 4.64
C GLY A 58 10.24 -1.51 4.66
N TRP A 59 10.61 -1.00 3.49
CA TRP A 59 11.34 0.24 3.36
C TRP A 59 10.55 1.46 3.85
N LEU A 60 9.23 1.46 3.70
CA LEU A 60 8.39 2.54 4.24
C LEU A 60 8.48 2.60 5.77
N ILE A 61 8.61 1.44 6.43
CA ILE A 61 8.80 1.36 7.89
C ILE A 61 10.14 2.00 8.26
N VAL A 62 11.21 1.61 7.56
CA VAL A 62 12.57 2.14 7.75
C VAL A 62 12.62 3.64 7.55
N LYS A 63 12.11 4.13 6.42
CA LYS A 63 12.09 5.55 6.10
C LYS A 63 11.34 6.37 7.14
N GLU A 64 10.14 5.96 7.54
CA GLU A 64 9.37 6.72 8.54
C GLU A 64 10.06 6.69 9.90
N GLY A 65 10.69 5.57 10.27
CA GLY A 65 11.45 5.48 11.51
C GLY A 65 12.71 6.34 11.54
N ILE A 66 13.36 6.55 10.39
CA ILE A 66 14.46 7.52 10.21
C ILE A 66 13.93 8.95 10.37
N ASP A 67 12.86 9.29 9.65
CA ASP A 67 12.29 10.64 9.69
C ASP A 67 11.68 11.02 11.06
N SER A 68 11.38 10.02 11.91
CA SER A 68 10.87 10.22 13.27
C SER A 68 11.88 9.96 14.39
N GLN A 69 13.18 9.89 14.07
CA GLN A 69 14.22 9.79 15.11
C GLN A 69 14.15 10.97 16.08
N ASP A 70 14.31 10.69 17.36
CA ASP A 70 14.44 11.73 18.39
C ASP A 70 15.86 12.35 18.37
N ASP A 71 16.08 13.37 19.19
CA ASP A 71 17.38 14.05 19.31
C ASP A 71 18.53 13.12 19.74
N ASN A 72 18.22 11.94 20.28
CA ASN A 72 19.19 10.90 20.64
C ASN A 72 19.44 9.89 19.50
N GLY A 73 18.81 10.09 18.33
CA GLY A 73 18.91 9.19 17.19
C GLY A 73 18.16 7.87 17.39
N LYS A 74 17.26 7.78 18.38
CA LYS A 74 16.53 6.53 18.64
C LYS A 74 15.52 6.28 17.54
N TYR A 75 15.78 5.25 16.75
CA TYR A 75 14.87 4.78 15.71
C TYR A 75 13.63 4.13 16.32
N SER A 76 12.45 4.45 15.79
CA SER A 76 11.20 3.77 16.13
C SER A 76 10.26 3.76 14.92
N PRO A 77 9.68 2.62 14.53
CA PRO A 77 8.69 2.61 13.47
C PRO A 77 7.40 3.30 13.93
N LYS A 78 6.63 3.80 12.97
CA LYS A 78 5.35 4.44 13.27
C LYS A 78 4.23 3.39 13.34
N TYR A 79 3.56 3.33 14.48
CA TYR A 79 2.45 2.41 14.71
C TYR A 79 1.09 3.07 14.48
N ASN A 80 0.08 2.26 14.14
CA ASN A 80 -1.28 2.70 13.85
C ASN A 80 -1.36 3.82 12.79
N TYR A 81 -0.43 3.77 11.84
CA TYR A 81 -0.29 4.70 10.74
C TYR A 81 -0.35 3.92 9.42
N ASN A 82 -1.12 4.43 8.46
CA ASN A 82 -1.16 3.83 7.13
C ASN A 82 0.02 4.34 6.31
N TYR A 83 1.02 3.48 6.12
CA TYR A 83 2.21 3.77 5.35
C TYR A 83 1.91 4.14 3.89
N LEU A 84 0.78 3.68 3.34
CA LEU A 84 0.35 3.98 1.96
C LEU A 84 -0.59 5.19 1.86
N GLU A 85 -0.84 5.93 2.94
CA GLU A 85 -1.74 7.10 2.92
C GLU A 85 -1.17 8.26 2.11
N LYS A 86 0.12 8.56 2.31
CA LYS A 86 0.81 9.67 1.64
C LYS A 86 1.22 9.30 0.21
N TYR A 87 1.05 10.25 -0.72
CA TYR A 87 1.51 10.10 -2.11
C TYR A 87 3.02 9.82 -2.19
N GLU A 88 3.82 10.49 -1.38
CA GLU A 88 5.28 10.33 -1.34
C GLU A 88 5.69 8.91 -0.92
N ASN A 89 4.97 8.31 0.03
CA ASN A 89 5.24 6.94 0.46
C ASN A 89 4.82 5.93 -0.60
N ARG A 90 3.70 6.15 -1.29
CA ARG A 90 3.32 5.32 -2.45
C ARG A 90 4.33 5.44 -3.59
N GLN A 91 4.85 6.65 -3.83
CA GLN A 91 5.93 6.89 -4.78
C GLN A 91 7.19 6.09 -4.43
N LEU A 92 7.66 6.21 -3.19
CA LEU A 92 8.82 5.48 -2.69
C LEU A 92 8.63 3.96 -2.80
N PHE A 93 7.49 3.46 -2.35
CA PHE A 93 7.14 2.03 -2.43
C PHE A 93 7.25 1.48 -3.85
N VAL A 94 6.69 2.19 -4.84
CA VAL A 94 6.73 1.75 -6.24
C VAL A 94 8.15 1.84 -6.80
N MET A 95 8.93 2.87 -6.44
CA MET A 95 10.34 2.96 -6.85
C MET A 95 11.17 1.80 -6.31
N GLU A 96 11.05 1.48 -5.03
CA GLU A 96 11.74 0.34 -4.41
C GLU A 96 11.32 -0.99 -5.05
N TYR A 97 10.04 -1.13 -5.38
CA TYR A 97 9.56 -2.30 -6.12
C TYR A 97 10.21 -2.42 -7.50
N ILE A 98 10.30 -1.33 -8.26
CA ILE A 98 10.93 -1.32 -9.58
C ILE A 98 12.42 -1.67 -9.46
N LEU A 99 13.12 -1.08 -8.47
CA LEU A 99 14.55 -1.32 -8.20
C LEU A 99 14.84 -2.75 -7.70
N SER A 100 13.84 -3.47 -7.18
CA SER A 100 14.02 -4.88 -6.82
C SER A 100 14.30 -5.79 -8.03
N TYR A 101 14.06 -5.30 -9.24
CA TYR A 101 14.40 -5.97 -10.50
C TYR A 101 15.64 -5.31 -11.12
N GLN A 102 16.76 -6.05 -11.15
CA GLN A 102 18.05 -5.54 -11.65
C GLN A 102 17.98 -4.95 -13.06
N ASP A 103 17.20 -5.56 -13.95
CA ASP A 103 17.03 -5.10 -15.34
C ASP A 103 16.42 -3.67 -15.44
N ASN A 104 15.81 -3.16 -14.37
CA ASN A 104 15.24 -1.82 -14.35
C ASN A 104 16.24 -0.74 -13.93
N ILE A 105 17.41 -1.08 -13.40
CA ILE A 105 18.37 -0.11 -12.84
C ILE A 105 18.83 0.87 -13.93
N ASP A 106 19.14 0.37 -15.13
CA ASP A 106 19.58 1.19 -16.26
C ASP A 106 18.48 2.07 -16.86
N SER A 107 17.22 1.90 -16.42
CA SER A 107 16.11 2.76 -16.84
C SER A 107 16.09 4.11 -16.11
N PHE A 108 16.88 4.26 -15.05
CA PHE A 108 16.94 5.50 -14.27
C PHE A 108 17.90 6.51 -14.89
N THR A 109 17.47 7.77 -14.91
CA THR A 109 18.36 8.90 -15.11
C THR A 109 18.97 9.27 -13.76
N VAL A 110 20.27 9.09 -13.62
CA VAL A 110 21.02 9.36 -12.39
C VAL A 110 21.82 10.65 -12.55
N LEU A 111 21.72 11.52 -11.56
CA LEU A 111 22.37 12.82 -11.53
C LEU A 111 23.29 12.91 -10.31
N SER A 112 24.41 13.60 -10.45
CA SER A 112 25.21 14.05 -9.32
C SER A 112 24.39 15.00 -8.44
N ALA A 113 24.33 14.77 -7.13
CA ALA A 113 23.62 15.63 -6.20
C ALA A 113 24.27 17.02 -6.06
N GLY A 114 25.56 17.15 -6.38
CA GLY A 114 26.30 18.41 -6.25
C GLY A 114 25.99 19.41 -7.35
N ASP A 115 26.03 18.99 -8.61
CA ASP A 115 25.91 19.86 -9.79
C ASP A 115 24.79 19.47 -10.77
N GLN A 116 24.04 18.40 -10.46
CA GLN A 116 22.93 17.88 -11.26
C GLN A 116 23.33 17.45 -12.68
N SER A 117 24.63 17.20 -12.92
CA SER A 117 25.10 16.57 -14.14
C SER A 117 24.67 15.10 -14.21
N VAL A 118 24.43 14.58 -15.41
CA VAL A 118 24.13 13.16 -15.61
C VAL A 118 25.39 12.35 -15.38
N VAL A 119 25.29 11.28 -14.59
CA VAL A 119 26.40 10.42 -14.20
C VAL A 119 26.06 8.94 -14.42
N GLU A 120 27.09 8.12 -14.66
CA GLU A 120 26.98 6.66 -14.67
C GLU A 120 27.21 6.15 -13.23
N ASP A 121 26.13 6.07 -12.45
CA ASP A 121 26.12 5.53 -11.09
C ASP A 121 24.75 4.88 -10.80
N THR A 122 24.62 4.22 -9.66
CA THR A 122 23.39 3.54 -9.25
C THR A 122 22.36 4.51 -8.64
N PRO A 123 21.05 4.29 -8.84
CA PRO A 123 19.99 5.13 -8.25
C PRO A 123 20.01 5.21 -6.72
N THR A 124 20.65 4.24 -6.07
CA THR A 124 20.74 4.09 -4.61
C THR A 124 22.02 4.68 -4.01
N SER A 125 22.90 5.26 -4.82
CA SER A 125 24.17 5.85 -4.38
C SER A 125 23.99 7.12 -3.55
N ASP A 126 24.84 7.30 -2.54
CA ASP A 126 24.78 8.35 -1.50
C ASP A 126 24.78 9.79 -2.02
N PHE A 127 25.41 10.03 -3.17
CA PHE A 127 25.61 11.36 -3.73
C PHE A 127 24.87 11.57 -5.04
N THR A 128 23.77 10.83 -5.23
CA THR A 128 23.00 10.87 -6.47
C THR A 128 21.55 11.28 -6.24
N LEU A 129 20.97 11.89 -7.27
CA LEU A 129 19.53 12.03 -7.45
C LEU A 129 19.13 11.11 -8.59
N ALA A 130 18.06 10.33 -8.41
CA ALA A 130 17.60 9.41 -9.44
C ALA A 130 16.17 9.72 -9.87
N TYR A 131 15.90 9.52 -11.15
CA TYR A 131 14.64 9.81 -11.80
C TYR A 131 14.25 8.66 -12.72
N LEU A 132 12.96 8.30 -12.72
CA LEU A 132 12.41 7.32 -13.64
C LEU A 132 11.38 7.98 -14.56
N ASP A 133 11.37 7.60 -15.84
CA ASP A 133 10.37 8.08 -16.80
C ASP A 133 8.94 7.84 -16.26
N TYR A 134 8.10 8.87 -16.35
CA TYR A 134 6.74 8.81 -15.80
C TYR A 134 5.91 7.65 -16.34
N LYS A 135 6.04 7.30 -17.63
CA LYS A 135 5.22 6.24 -18.22
C LYS A 135 5.63 4.87 -17.67
N ILE A 136 6.93 4.65 -17.49
CA ILE A 136 7.46 3.43 -16.87
C ILE A 136 6.96 3.35 -15.44
N PHE A 137 7.18 4.40 -14.64
CA PHE A 137 6.75 4.46 -13.25
C PHE A 137 5.23 4.24 -13.10
N ASN A 138 4.42 4.95 -13.88
CA ASN A 138 2.97 4.93 -13.76
C ASN A 138 2.37 3.55 -14.11
N LYS A 139 3.02 2.79 -14.99
CA LYS A 139 2.62 1.40 -15.27
C LYS A 139 2.64 0.55 -14.00
N TYR A 140 3.76 0.56 -13.28
CA TYR A 140 3.91 -0.19 -12.03
C TYR A 140 3.04 0.39 -10.90
N TYR A 141 2.93 1.71 -10.81
CA TYR A 141 2.06 2.35 -9.82
C TYR A 141 0.60 1.91 -9.99
N LYS A 142 0.10 1.89 -11.23
CA LYS A 142 -1.25 1.44 -11.54
C LYS A 142 -1.44 -0.06 -11.29
N GLU A 143 -0.44 -0.88 -11.60
CA GLU A 143 -0.45 -2.31 -11.31
C GLU A 143 -0.59 -2.59 -9.81
N LEU A 144 0.15 -1.87 -8.96
CA LEU A 144 0.18 -2.11 -7.52
C LEU A 144 -0.96 -1.44 -6.75
N LEU A 145 -1.44 -0.28 -7.23
CA LEU A 145 -2.33 0.61 -6.46
C LEU A 145 -3.66 0.91 -7.17
N GLY A 146 -3.79 0.51 -8.44
CA GLY A 146 -5.06 0.56 -9.19
C GLY A 146 -5.51 1.94 -9.64
N GLU A 147 -4.65 2.95 -9.58
CA GLU A 147 -4.94 4.32 -10.01
C GLU A 147 -3.74 4.93 -10.75
N ASP A 148 -3.93 6.06 -11.44
CA ASP A 148 -2.84 6.78 -12.08
C ASP A 148 -2.13 7.72 -11.08
N PHE A 149 -0.80 7.67 -11.11
CA PHE A 149 0.05 8.57 -10.34
C PHE A 149 -0.07 10.01 -10.84
N LYS A 150 -0.20 10.94 -9.89
CA LYS A 150 -0.27 12.38 -10.13
C LYS A 150 1.09 12.99 -9.78
N ILE A 151 1.92 13.25 -10.79
CA ILE A 151 3.29 13.77 -10.61
C ILE A 151 3.33 15.04 -9.74
N THR A 152 2.33 15.91 -9.86
CA THR A 152 2.21 17.15 -9.07
C THR A 152 1.96 16.94 -7.57
N LYS A 153 1.63 15.71 -7.14
CA LYS A 153 1.44 15.33 -5.73
C LYS A 153 2.61 14.53 -5.17
N GLY A 154 3.55 14.14 -6.04
CA GLY A 154 4.74 13.41 -5.65
C GLY A 154 5.77 14.30 -4.98
N LYS A 155 6.75 13.66 -4.34
CA LYS A 155 7.96 14.34 -3.89
C LYS A 155 8.80 14.73 -5.10
N MET A 156 9.28 15.97 -5.12
CA MET A 156 10.13 16.54 -6.18
C MET A 156 11.59 16.56 -5.72
N GLY A 157 12.52 16.32 -6.64
CA GLY A 157 13.95 16.42 -6.39
C GLY A 157 14.54 17.82 -6.66
N ASN A 158 13.69 18.77 -7.08
CA ASN A 158 14.03 20.16 -7.42
C ASN A 158 15.01 20.29 -8.59
N THR A 159 14.71 19.55 -9.67
CA THR A 159 15.49 19.61 -10.92
C THR A 159 14.58 19.84 -12.12
N LYS A 160 15.19 20.02 -13.30
CA LYS A 160 14.44 20.10 -14.56
C LYS A 160 13.61 18.84 -14.87
N TYR A 161 13.94 17.70 -14.27
CA TYR A 161 13.31 16.41 -14.55
C TYR A 161 11.94 16.22 -13.86
N ASP A 162 11.63 16.98 -12.81
CA ASP A 162 10.38 16.83 -12.03
C ASP A 162 9.08 17.01 -12.84
N LYS A 163 9.17 17.52 -14.08
CA LYS A 163 8.02 17.71 -14.98
C LYS A 163 7.59 16.43 -15.68
N ASP A 164 8.56 15.61 -16.09
CA ASP A 164 8.34 14.47 -16.98
C ASP A 164 8.79 13.14 -16.36
N TYR A 165 9.54 13.21 -15.26
CA TYR A 165 10.10 12.07 -14.54
C TYR A 165 9.70 12.09 -13.07
N VAL A 166 9.64 10.91 -12.47
CA VAL A 166 9.34 10.74 -11.06
C VAL A 166 10.64 10.59 -10.29
N TYR A 167 10.83 11.45 -9.29
CA TYR A 167 12.00 11.45 -8.41
C TYR A 167 12.02 10.22 -7.49
N PHE A 168 13.19 9.64 -7.26
CA PHE A 168 13.40 8.61 -6.24
C PHE A 168 14.01 9.25 -4.99
N ASP A 169 13.25 9.30 -3.90
CA ASP A 169 13.72 9.79 -2.60
C ASP A 169 14.61 8.73 -1.93
N ASN A 170 15.83 8.57 -2.44
CA ASN A 170 16.78 7.59 -1.93
C ASN A 170 17.13 7.87 -0.47
N ARG A 171 16.79 6.94 0.43
CA ARG A 171 17.16 6.98 1.86
C ARG A 171 18.09 5.84 2.27
N HIS A 172 18.57 5.02 1.33
CA HIS A 172 19.48 3.90 1.59
C HIS A 172 20.75 4.31 2.35
N PRO A 173 21.41 5.44 2.00
CA PRO A 173 22.62 5.93 2.67
C PRO A 173 22.44 6.15 4.20
N GLY A 174 21.20 6.40 4.65
CA GLY A 174 20.88 6.65 6.07
C GLY A 174 20.49 5.42 6.88
N SER A 175 20.33 4.25 6.24
CA SER A 175 19.77 3.06 6.90
C SER A 175 20.77 2.30 7.78
N ASN A 176 22.07 2.41 7.52
CA ASN A 176 23.11 1.71 8.28
C ASN A 176 22.86 0.20 8.48
N GLY A 177 22.29 -0.49 7.48
CA GLY A 177 21.98 -1.93 7.53
C GLY A 177 20.71 -2.29 8.32
N VAL A 178 19.86 -1.30 8.61
CA VAL A 178 18.52 -1.47 9.17
C VAL A 178 17.54 -1.74 8.02
N TYR A 179 16.84 -2.88 8.06
CA TYR A 179 15.84 -3.23 7.06
C TYR A 179 14.81 -4.22 7.62
N VAL A 180 13.70 -4.37 6.90
CA VAL A 180 12.71 -5.42 7.12
C VAL A 180 13.09 -6.62 6.26
N SER A 181 13.30 -7.78 6.88
CA SER A 181 13.75 -8.99 6.20
C SER A 181 12.61 -9.70 5.47
N MET A 182 11.41 -9.70 6.05
CA MET A 182 10.26 -10.38 5.47
C MET A 182 8.94 -9.82 5.99
N ILE A 183 7.90 -9.87 5.16
CA ILE A 183 6.51 -9.67 5.56
C ILE A 183 5.73 -10.90 5.10
N THR A 184 5.06 -11.58 6.02
CA THR A 184 4.19 -12.73 5.71
C THR A 184 2.81 -12.53 6.30
N SER A 185 1.82 -13.22 5.76
CA SER A 185 0.46 -13.28 6.28
C SER A 185 0.18 -14.67 6.84
N ASP A 186 -0.51 -14.75 7.97
CA ASP A 186 -1.01 -16.01 8.56
C ASP A 186 -2.52 -16.17 8.45
N LYS A 187 -3.23 -15.05 8.22
CA LYS A 187 -4.69 -15.01 8.15
C LYS A 187 -5.17 -13.99 7.13
N VAL A 188 -6.21 -14.34 6.38
CA VAL A 188 -6.91 -13.42 5.48
C VAL A 188 -8.41 -13.44 5.78
N GLU A 189 -9.02 -12.26 5.84
CA GLU A 189 -10.45 -12.11 6.05
C GLU A 189 -11.03 -11.18 4.99
N TYR A 190 -12.26 -11.42 4.55
CA TYR A 190 -12.97 -10.47 3.67
C TYR A 190 -13.98 -9.64 4.46
N LYS A 191 -13.84 -8.32 4.44
CA LYS A 191 -14.73 -7.39 5.14
C LYS A 191 -14.94 -6.12 4.33
N LYS A 192 -16.22 -5.72 4.21
CA LYS A 192 -16.62 -4.43 3.62
C LYS A 192 -16.05 -4.16 2.22
N GLY A 193 -15.97 -5.19 1.37
CA GLY A 193 -15.45 -5.03 0.01
C GLY A 193 -13.94 -5.24 -0.15
N GLU A 194 -13.21 -5.44 0.95
CA GLU A 194 -11.75 -5.58 0.94
C GLU A 194 -11.30 -6.87 1.61
N TYR A 195 -10.17 -7.40 1.15
CA TYR A 195 -9.41 -8.43 1.84
C TYR A 195 -8.50 -7.77 2.87
N ILE A 196 -8.42 -8.38 4.04
CA ILE A 196 -7.64 -7.93 5.18
C ILE A 196 -6.69 -9.06 5.56
N ALA A 197 -5.42 -8.89 5.25
CA ALA A 197 -4.35 -9.79 5.65
C ALA A 197 -3.77 -9.35 6.99
N SER A 198 -3.75 -10.26 7.97
CA SER A 198 -2.97 -10.07 9.20
C SER A 198 -1.54 -10.46 8.90
N VAL A 199 -0.63 -9.50 9.02
CA VAL A 199 0.77 -9.71 8.61
C VAL A 199 1.73 -9.64 9.77
N LYS A 200 2.83 -10.38 9.64
CA LYS A 200 3.99 -10.32 10.54
C LYS A 200 5.17 -9.76 9.77
N THR A 201 5.73 -8.68 10.28
CA THR A 201 6.94 -8.04 9.77
C THR A 201 8.12 -8.54 10.59
N THR A 202 9.11 -9.13 9.95
CA THR A 202 10.35 -9.58 10.57
C THR A 202 11.46 -8.57 10.28
N TYR A 203 12.20 -8.18 11.30
CA TYR A 203 13.26 -7.19 11.19
C TYR A 203 14.62 -7.85 10.92
N SER A 204 15.58 -7.09 10.39
CA SER A 204 16.99 -7.49 10.41
C SER A 204 17.50 -7.55 11.86
N THR A 205 18.55 -8.33 12.13
CA THR A 205 19.14 -8.44 13.49
C THR A 205 19.43 -7.06 14.09
N ARG A 206 20.05 -6.17 13.31
CA ARG A 206 20.36 -4.81 13.76
C ARG A 206 19.11 -4.01 14.11
N LEU A 207 18.06 -4.10 13.28
CA LEU A 207 16.80 -3.40 13.56
C LEU A 207 16.09 -4.00 14.79
N ALA A 208 16.14 -5.32 14.94
CA ALA A 208 15.57 -6.01 16.09
C ALA A 208 16.26 -5.60 17.40
N ASP A 209 17.60 -5.48 17.39
CA ASP A 209 18.39 -5.03 18.54
C ASP A 209 18.02 -3.58 18.92
N ILE A 210 17.84 -2.70 17.94
CA ILE A 210 17.45 -1.30 18.17
C ILE A 210 16.04 -1.20 18.75
N LEU A 211 15.12 -2.04 18.29
CA LEU A 211 13.72 -2.06 18.72
C LEU A 211 13.45 -2.88 19.98
N ASP A 212 14.43 -3.69 20.43
CA ASP A 212 14.25 -4.73 21.45
C ASP A 212 13.09 -5.68 21.10
N LYS A 213 12.96 -6.00 19.80
CA LYS A 213 11.84 -6.80 19.25
C LYS A 213 12.16 -7.34 17.86
N GLU A 214 12.02 -8.64 17.65
CA GLU A 214 12.34 -9.29 16.36
C GLU A 214 11.28 -9.07 15.27
N THR A 215 10.01 -8.95 15.68
CA THR A 215 8.87 -8.91 14.74
C THR A 215 7.85 -7.86 15.13
N SER A 216 6.97 -7.47 14.24
CA SER A 216 5.78 -6.68 14.58
C SER A 216 4.58 -7.11 13.75
N ASP A 217 3.42 -7.10 14.38
CA ASP A 217 2.16 -7.40 13.72
C ASP A 217 1.68 -6.20 12.92
N GLY A 218 0.94 -6.46 11.86
CA GLY A 218 0.40 -5.45 10.98
C GLY A 218 -0.88 -5.91 10.30
N ILE A 219 -1.41 -5.02 9.46
CA ILE A 219 -2.55 -5.27 8.58
C ILE A 219 -2.20 -4.73 7.20
N ILE A 220 -2.50 -5.52 6.18
CA ILE A 220 -2.60 -5.04 4.80
C ILE A 220 -4.04 -5.18 4.36
N SER A 221 -4.63 -4.09 3.84
CA SER A 221 -5.91 -4.17 3.13
C SER A 221 -5.70 -4.05 1.64
N TYR A 222 -6.42 -4.86 0.87
CA TYR A 222 -6.31 -4.92 -0.58
C TYR A 222 -7.63 -5.33 -1.24
N THR A 223 -7.75 -5.03 -2.52
CA THR A 223 -8.81 -5.51 -3.41
C THR A 223 -8.20 -6.36 -4.52
N LYS A 224 -9.02 -7.10 -5.26
CA LYS A 224 -8.59 -7.76 -6.50
C LYS A 224 -9.25 -7.11 -7.71
N ASP A 225 -8.48 -6.94 -8.79
CA ASP A 225 -9.03 -6.49 -10.08
C ASP A 225 -9.76 -7.62 -10.83
N GLY A 226 -10.29 -7.33 -12.02
CA GLY A 226 -10.99 -8.34 -12.83
C GLY A 226 -10.11 -9.49 -13.33
N ASN A 227 -8.78 -9.37 -13.22
CA ASN A 227 -7.79 -10.41 -13.54
C ASN A 227 -7.24 -11.10 -12.28
N ASN A 228 -7.85 -10.85 -11.12
CA ASN A 228 -7.45 -11.39 -9.82
C ASN A 228 -6.07 -10.87 -9.34
N ASN A 229 -5.57 -9.76 -9.88
CA ASN A 229 -4.36 -9.10 -9.38
C ASN A 229 -4.64 -8.36 -8.08
N ILE A 230 -3.70 -8.41 -7.14
CA ILE A 230 -3.79 -7.73 -5.85
C ILE A 230 -3.51 -6.24 -6.04
N ILE A 231 -4.46 -5.41 -5.58
CA ILE A 231 -4.38 -3.96 -5.55
C ILE A 231 -4.35 -3.48 -4.11
N LEU A 232 -3.22 -2.94 -3.66
CA LEU A 232 -3.03 -2.51 -2.28
C LEU A 232 -3.84 -1.25 -1.96
N LYS A 233 -4.38 -1.20 -0.74
CA LYS A 233 -5.15 -0.07 -0.22
C LYS A 233 -4.53 0.52 1.05
N SER A 234 -4.06 -0.33 1.96
CA SER A 234 -3.41 0.13 3.19
C SER A 234 -2.35 -0.84 3.68
N PHE A 235 -1.38 -0.30 4.41
CA PHE A 235 -0.41 -1.07 5.18
C PHE A 235 -0.20 -0.37 6.53
N ILE A 236 -0.49 -1.06 7.63
CA ILE A 236 -0.46 -0.50 8.99
C ILE A 236 0.27 -1.46 9.91
N LEU A 237 1.29 -0.98 10.63
CA LEU A 237 1.87 -1.71 11.77
C LEU A 237 1.03 -1.49 13.03
N LYS A 238 0.76 -2.57 13.76
CA LYS A 238 0.07 -2.55 15.06
C LYS A 238 1.07 -2.34 16.18
N LYS A 239 0.63 -1.60 17.20
CA LYS A 239 1.40 -1.40 18.44
C LYS A 239 1.42 -2.67 19.28
#